data_AF-A0A1E3LLZ9-F1
#
_entry.id   AF-A0A1E3LLZ9-F1
#
_cell.length_a   1.000
_cell.length_b   1.000
_cell.length_c   1.000
_cell.angle_alpha   90.00
_cell.angle_beta   90.00
_cell.angle_gamma   90.00
#
_symmetry.space_group_name_H-M   'P 1'
#
loop_
_entity.id
_entity.type
_entity.pdbx_description
1 polymer ?
#
loop_
_entity_poly.entity_id
_entity_poly.type
_entity_poly.pdbx_seq_one_letter_code
_entity_poly.pdbx_strand_id
1 'polypeptide(L)'
;MIVMTLVLLCAACAHRGTQPSLAYSPLHFRMPKPEDNLIRKPGFRICESEAFVALGYGRQVIVFKDTKASLLAGPDVGALQIVLIDDLFKRVQSEGFSDYPRFAAEKFYECTDREKVLVEKNLTNASICLFRQDVLFYLNAKKKQGLSQNEAMLMVSKMYRENTEEVLPQRLIDMAAPMVYKAKTDEDMYALRRFHFESCLFPDQWKAWWNAQQTPENRLK
;
A
#
# COMPACT_ATOMS: atom_id res chain seq x y z
N MET A 1 13.29 73.70 22.99
CA MET A 1 13.26 73.37 24.43
C MET A 1 12.43 72.09 24.57
N ILE A 2 13.08 70.95 24.84
CA ILE A 2 13.11 70.27 26.16
C ILE A 2 11.70 69.78 26.53
N VAL A 3 11.28 68.54 26.22
CA VAL A 3 11.63 67.21 26.79
C VAL A 3 10.63 66.76 27.89
N MET A 4 10.26 65.47 27.82
CA MET A 4 9.79 64.55 28.88
C MET A 4 8.30 64.58 29.28
N THR A 5 7.45 63.57 29.02
CA THR A 5 7.33 62.12 29.45
C THR A 5 6.01 61.98 30.25
N LEU A 6 5.27 60.88 30.39
CA LEU A 6 5.42 59.42 30.19
C LEU A 6 3.96 58.83 30.24
N VAL A 7 3.58 57.91 29.32
CA VAL A 7 3.09 56.52 29.59
C VAL A 7 1.66 56.31 30.23
N LEU A 8 0.81 55.29 30.00
CA LEU A 8 0.77 53.88 29.50
C LEU A 8 -0.60 53.69 28.77
N LEU A 9 -0.70 53.11 27.56
CA LEU A 9 -1.02 51.69 27.24
C LEU A 9 -2.37 51.13 27.78
N CYS A 10 -3.32 50.88 26.86
CA CYS A 10 -3.93 49.55 26.71
C CYS A 10 -4.69 49.46 25.37
N ALA A 11 -4.08 48.77 24.40
CA ALA A 11 -4.71 48.35 23.16
C ALA A 11 -5.50 47.06 23.40
N ALA A 12 -6.76 47.02 22.98
CA ALA A 12 -7.54 45.80 22.84
C ALA A 12 -8.23 45.78 21.47
N CYS A 13 -7.42 45.67 20.42
CA CYS A 13 -7.87 45.13 19.14
C CYS A 13 -7.57 43.61 19.16
N ALA A 14 -8.54 42.80 19.57
CA ALA A 14 -8.44 41.35 19.40
C ALA A 14 -8.90 40.99 17.97
N HIS A 15 -7.91 40.71 17.14
CA HIS A 15 -8.02 40.26 15.76
C HIS A 15 -8.51 38.80 15.65
N ARG A 16 -9.09 38.50 14.48
CA ARG A 16 -9.35 37.19 13.88
C ARG A 16 -8.47 36.09 14.47
N GLY A 17 -9.10 35.08 15.07
CA GLY A 17 -8.46 33.85 15.49
C GLY A 17 -7.73 33.19 14.32
N THR A 18 -6.41 33.31 14.38
CA THR A 18 -5.44 32.59 13.57
C THR A 18 -5.57 31.09 13.79
N GLN A 19 -5.53 30.34 12.68
CA GLN A 19 -5.32 28.89 12.68
C GLN A 19 -4.17 28.51 13.61
N PRO A 20 -4.26 27.42 14.37
CA PRO A 20 -3.12 26.90 15.11
C PRO A 20 -2.03 26.52 14.10
N SER A 21 -0.91 27.24 14.18
CA SER A 21 0.32 26.87 13.50
C SER A 21 0.77 25.52 14.08
N LEU A 22 0.69 24.47 13.26
CA LEU A 22 1.43 23.24 13.48
C LEU A 22 2.92 23.55 13.26
N ALA A 23 3.54 24.20 14.24
CA ALA A 23 4.99 24.24 14.36
C ALA A 23 5.47 22.81 14.69
N TYR A 24 5.68 22.01 13.64
CA TYR A 24 6.45 20.79 13.71
C TYR A 24 7.88 21.16 14.12
N SER A 25 8.26 20.86 15.37
CA SER A 25 9.62 21.01 15.87
C SER A 25 10.52 19.93 15.22
N PRO A 26 11.57 20.28 14.46
CA PRO A 26 12.31 19.32 13.63
C PRO A 26 13.48 18.61 14.34
N LEU A 27 13.54 18.58 15.68
CA LEU A 27 14.79 18.27 16.38
C LEU A 27 14.90 16.93 17.12
N HIS A 28 13.93 16.01 17.02
CA HIS A 28 14.11 14.65 17.54
C HIS A 28 13.47 13.55 16.69
N PHE A 29 13.60 13.62 15.37
CA PHE A 29 13.42 12.41 14.56
C PHE A 29 14.71 11.58 14.63
N ARG A 30 14.78 10.66 15.61
CA ARG A 30 15.76 9.57 15.51
C ARG A 30 15.38 8.77 14.27
N MET A 31 16.21 8.84 13.23
CA MET A 31 16.09 7.90 12.13
C MET A 31 16.20 6.49 12.73
N PRO A 32 15.24 5.59 12.47
CA PRO A 32 15.42 4.18 12.82
C PRO A 32 16.74 3.74 12.19
N LYS A 33 17.56 2.99 12.91
CA LYS A 33 18.73 2.39 12.26
C LYS A 33 18.21 1.50 11.11
N PRO A 34 18.97 1.27 10.03
CA PRO A 34 18.52 0.43 8.92
C PRO A 34 17.95 -0.94 9.37
N GLU A 35 18.46 -1.49 10.47
CA GLU A 35 17.99 -2.69 11.17
C GLU A 35 16.65 -2.56 11.93
N ASP A 36 16.24 -1.34 12.29
CA ASP A 36 14.97 -1.03 12.96
C ASP A 36 13.83 -0.77 11.96
N ASN A 37 14.15 -0.64 10.67
CA ASN A 37 13.16 -0.39 9.65
C ASN A 37 12.33 -1.66 9.36
N LEU A 38 11.07 -1.64 9.81
CA LEU A 38 10.13 -2.77 9.70
C LEU A 38 10.08 -3.36 8.29
N ILE A 39 9.96 -2.51 7.26
CA ILE A 39 9.82 -2.92 5.86
C ILE A 39 11.10 -3.55 5.27
N ARG A 40 12.20 -3.54 6.02
CA ARG A 40 13.47 -4.17 5.63
C ARG A 40 13.74 -5.48 6.34
N LYS A 41 12.99 -5.82 7.39
CA LYS A 41 13.15 -7.10 8.11
C LYS A 41 12.85 -8.29 7.18
N PRO A 42 13.65 -9.36 7.17
CA PRO A 42 13.41 -10.53 6.33
C PRO A 42 12.00 -11.13 6.51
N GLY A 43 11.55 -11.28 7.77
CA GLY A 43 10.19 -11.77 8.07
C GLY A 43 9.09 -10.89 7.49
N PHE A 44 9.28 -9.57 7.44
CA PHE A 44 8.30 -8.68 6.81
C PHE A 44 8.16 -8.97 5.32
N ARG A 45 9.28 -9.18 4.61
CA ARG A 45 9.27 -9.48 3.17
C ARG A 45 8.60 -10.82 2.86
N ILE A 46 8.77 -11.81 3.76
CA ILE A 46 8.05 -13.08 3.66
C ILE A 46 6.55 -12.81 3.72
N CYS A 47 6.09 -12.08 4.74
CA CYS A 47 4.66 -11.80 4.92
C CYS A 47 4.04 -10.92 3.83
N GLU A 48 4.78 -9.94 3.32
CA GLU A 48 4.36 -9.16 2.16
C GLU A 48 4.16 -10.05 0.93
N SER A 49 5.11 -10.94 0.65
CA SER A 49 5.01 -11.89 -0.47
C SER A 49 3.79 -12.82 -0.30
N GLU A 50 3.58 -13.38 0.90
CA GLU A 50 2.40 -14.21 1.18
C GLU A 50 1.09 -13.45 0.99
N ALA A 51 1.04 -12.19 1.40
CA ALA A 51 -0.14 -11.34 1.20
C ALA A 51 -0.43 -11.10 -0.29
N PHE A 52 0.60 -10.86 -1.11
CA PHE A 52 0.43 -10.69 -2.55
C PHE A 52 0.02 -11.97 -3.27
N VAL A 53 0.53 -13.13 -2.82
CA VAL A 53 0.10 -14.44 -3.32
C VAL A 53 -1.36 -14.69 -2.93
N ALA A 54 -1.73 -14.44 -1.67
CA ALA A 54 -3.11 -14.58 -1.20
C ALA A 54 -4.07 -13.64 -1.95
N LEU A 55 -3.68 -12.40 -2.22
CA LEU A 55 -4.45 -11.46 -3.04
C LEU A 55 -4.59 -11.96 -4.48
N GLY A 56 -3.54 -12.56 -5.03
CA GLY A 56 -3.52 -13.20 -6.34
C GLY A 56 -4.58 -14.29 -6.48
N TYR A 57 -4.56 -15.28 -5.58
CA TYR A 57 -5.55 -16.36 -5.58
C TYR A 57 -6.96 -15.86 -5.22
N GLY A 58 -7.06 -14.93 -4.28
CA GLY A 58 -8.28 -14.20 -3.95
C GLY A 58 -8.98 -13.66 -5.21
N ARG A 59 -8.23 -12.95 -6.05
CA ARG A 59 -8.72 -12.40 -7.31
C ARG A 59 -9.15 -13.51 -8.29
N GLN A 60 -8.36 -14.57 -8.44
CA GLN A 60 -8.69 -15.67 -9.36
C GLN A 60 -10.01 -16.36 -8.98
N VAL A 61 -10.20 -16.68 -7.70
CA VAL A 61 -11.41 -17.37 -7.23
C VAL A 61 -12.63 -16.45 -7.24
N ILE A 62 -12.50 -15.24 -6.69
CA ILE A 62 -13.67 -14.39 -6.44
C ILE A 62 -14.03 -13.53 -7.65
N VAL A 63 -13.05 -13.00 -8.39
CA VAL A 63 -13.30 -12.13 -9.54
C VAL A 63 -13.36 -12.93 -10.84
N PHE A 64 -12.34 -13.76 -11.10
CA PHE A 64 -12.25 -14.53 -12.34
C PHE A 64 -13.01 -15.86 -12.33
N LYS A 65 -13.52 -16.27 -11.15
CA LYS A 65 -14.30 -17.50 -10.97
C LYS A 65 -13.54 -18.77 -11.38
N ASP A 66 -12.22 -18.74 -11.23
CA ASP A 66 -11.38 -19.93 -11.46
C ASP A 66 -11.77 -21.06 -10.51
N THR A 67 -11.63 -22.29 -10.98
CA THR A 67 -11.91 -23.48 -10.18
C THR A 67 -10.70 -23.90 -9.36
N LYS A 68 -10.95 -24.59 -8.23
CA LYS A 68 -9.90 -25.15 -7.39
C LYS A 68 -8.96 -26.06 -8.20
N ALA A 69 -9.52 -26.92 -9.04
CA ALA A 69 -8.75 -27.82 -9.89
C ALA A 69 -7.83 -27.06 -10.87
N SER A 70 -8.34 -25.99 -11.50
CA SER A 70 -7.54 -25.15 -12.41
C SER A 70 -6.37 -24.49 -11.69
N LEU A 71 -6.62 -23.96 -10.49
CA LEU A 71 -5.58 -23.28 -9.70
C LEU A 71 -4.51 -24.23 -9.17
N LEU A 72 -4.91 -25.45 -8.78
CA LEU A 72 -3.97 -26.48 -8.31
C LEU A 72 -3.12 -27.10 -9.43
N ALA A 73 -3.56 -27.00 -10.69
CA ALA A 73 -2.82 -27.49 -11.84
C ALA A 73 -1.72 -26.53 -12.35
N GLY A 74 -1.53 -25.38 -11.69
CA GLY A 74 -0.51 -24.41 -12.07
C GLY A 74 0.93 -24.91 -11.86
N PRO A 75 1.89 -24.49 -12.70
CA PRO A 75 3.27 -24.99 -12.66
C PRO A 75 4.04 -24.63 -11.38
N ASP A 76 3.64 -23.56 -10.68
CA ASP A 76 4.35 -23.02 -9.51
C ASP A 76 3.56 -23.21 -8.19
N VAL A 77 2.64 -24.18 -8.14
CA VAL A 77 1.80 -24.44 -6.96
C VAL A 77 2.59 -25.24 -5.92
N GLY A 78 3.04 -24.56 -4.87
CA GLY A 78 3.70 -25.16 -3.72
C GLY A 78 2.76 -25.38 -2.52
N ALA A 79 3.32 -25.92 -1.42
CA ALA A 79 2.56 -26.24 -0.21
C ALA A 79 1.82 -25.03 0.39
N LEU A 80 2.45 -23.84 0.38
CA LEU A 80 1.82 -22.60 0.84
C LEU A 80 0.59 -22.25 -0.01
N GLN A 81 0.73 -22.31 -1.33
CA GLN A 81 -0.34 -22.00 -2.27
C GLN A 81 -1.51 -22.96 -2.13
N ILE A 82 -1.25 -24.26 -1.94
CA ILE A 82 -2.28 -25.27 -1.69
C ILE A 82 -3.11 -24.90 -0.46
N VAL A 83 -2.45 -24.57 0.66
CA VAL A 83 -3.16 -24.18 1.90
C VAL A 83 -3.99 -22.92 1.69
N LEU A 84 -3.45 -21.92 0.99
CA LEU A 84 -4.17 -20.68 0.67
C LEU A 84 -5.40 -20.94 -0.21
N ILE A 85 -5.25 -21.75 -1.26
CA ILE A 85 -6.34 -22.12 -2.16
C ILE A 85 -7.41 -22.88 -1.38
N ASP A 86 -7.02 -23.86 -0.57
CA ASP A 86 -7.94 -24.67 0.23
C ASP A 86 -8.77 -23.83 1.20
N ASP A 87 -8.11 -22.96 1.96
CA ASP A 87 -8.77 -22.07 2.92
C ASP A 87 -9.73 -21.08 2.22
N LEU A 88 -9.29 -20.49 1.11
CA LEU A 88 -10.13 -19.57 0.33
C LEU A 88 -11.39 -20.26 -0.21
N PHE A 89 -11.25 -21.43 -0.83
CA PHE A 89 -12.41 -22.19 -1.34
C PHE A 89 -13.34 -22.63 -0.22
N LYS A 90 -12.79 -23.05 0.92
CA LYS A 90 -13.59 -23.41 2.09
C LYS A 90 -14.45 -22.23 2.52
N ARG A 91 -13.86 -21.04 2.70
CA ARG A 91 -14.60 -19.84 3.14
C ARG A 91 -15.63 -19.36 2.12
N VAL A 92 -15.29 -19.39 0.83
CA VAL A 92 -16.26 -19.05 -0.23
C VAL A 92 -17.46 -19.99 -0.17
N GLN A 93 -17.25 -21.30 0.05
CA GLN A 93 -18.31 -22.29 0.08
C GLN A 93 -19.11 -22.31 1.39
N SER A 94 -18.46 -22.15 2.54
CA SER A 94 -19.10 -22.27 3.85
C SER A 94 -19.67 -20.96 4.39
N GLU A 95 -19.03 -19.83 4.08
CA GLU A 95 -19.35 -18.51 4.64
C GLU A 95 -19.93 -17.56 3.59
N GLY A 96 -19.93 -17.94 2.30
CA GLY A 96 -20.26 -17.01 1.22
C GLY A 96 -19.24 -15.88 1.09
N PHE A 97 -17.99 -16.12 1.52
CA PHE A 97 -16.94 -15.10 1.59
C PHE A 97 -16.61 -14.51 0.22
N SER A 98 -16.56 -13.19 0.10
CA SER A 98 -16.29 -12.47 -1.15
C SER A 98 -15.27 -11.32 -1.05
N ASP A 99 -14.77 -11.02 0.15
CA ASP A 99 -13.85 -9.90 0.38
C ASP A 99 -12.38 -10.37 0.25
N TYR A 100 -11.92 -10.59 -0.99
CA TYR A 100 -10.58 -11.12 -1.23
C TYR A 100 -9.42 -10.22 -0.74
N PRO A 101 -9.51 -8.87 -0.72
CA PRO A 101 -8.47 -8.05 -0.11
C PRO A 101 -8.38 -8.25 1.41
N ARG A 102 -9.52 -8.46 2.08
CA ARG A 102 -9.54 -8.84 3.50
C ARG A 102 -8.90 -10.20 3.74
N PHE A 103 -9.17 -11.19 2.88
CA PHE A 103 -8.48 -12.49 2.98
C PHE A 103 -6.96 -12.32 2.93
N ALA A 104 -6.45 -11.55 1.99
CA ALA A 104 -5.02 -11.27 1.89
C ALA A 104 -4.47 -10.51 3.13
N ALA A 105 -5.25 -9.59 3.71
CA ALA A 105 -4.88 -8.90 4.94
C ALA A 105 -4.83 -9.83 6.16
N GLU A 106 -5.76 -10.79 6.26
CA GLU A 106 -5.75 -11.82 7.30
C GLU A 106 -4.49 -12.68 7.18
N LYS A 107 -4.14 -13.12 5.96
CA LYS A 107 -2.89 -13.88 5.71
C LYS A 107 -1.62 -13.09 5.98
N PHE A 108 -1.61 -11.79 5.68
CA PHE A 108 -0.52 -10.91 6.08
C PHE A 108 -0.31 -10.96 7.61
N TYR A 109 -1.38 -10.78 8.40
CA TYR A 109 -1.25 -10.74 9.85
C TYR A 109 -0.96 -12.10 10.49
N GLU A 110 -1.55 -13.18 9.97
CA GLU A 110 -1.20 -14.56 10.35
C GLU A 110 0.30 -14.82 10.14
N CYS A 111 0.87 -14.37 9.01
CA CYS A 111 2.30 -14.45 8.78
C CYS A 111 3.09 -13.57 9.76
N THR A 112 2.67 -12.31 10.01
CA THR A 112 3.43 -11.44 10.93
C THR A 112 3.52 -12.01 12.34
N ASP A 113 2.48 -12.71 12.80
CA ASP A 113 2.50 -13.42 14.07
C ASP A 113 3.52 -14.58 14.04
N ARG A 114 3.49 -15.38 12.97
CA ARG A 114 4.40 -16.52 12.76
C ARG A 114 5.86 -16.10 12.67
N GLU A 115 6.15 -15.04 11.93
CA GLU A 115 7.49 -14.47 11.72
C GLU A 115 7.93 -13.55 12.87
N LYS A 116 7.09 -13.38 13.91
CA LYS A 116 7.34 -12.49 15.07
C LYS A 116 7.67 -11.05 14.66
N VAL A 117 7.03 -10.58 13.59
CA VAL A 117 7.16 -9.21 13.08
C VAL A 117 6.13 -8.35 13.78
N LEU A 118 6.58 -7.41 14.62
CA LEU A 118 5.69 -6.51 15.35
C LEU A 118 5.08 -5.49 14.39
N VAL A 119 3.82 -5.71 14.02
CA VAL A 119 3.01 -4.82 13.19
C VAL A 119 1.71 -4.51 13.94
N GLU A 120 1.31 -3.24 13.95
CA GLU A 120 -0.02 -2.88 14.46
C GLU A 120 -1.11 -3.50 13.57
N LYS A 121 -2.01 -4.27 14.20
CA LYS A 121 -3.10 -4.96 13.50
C LYS A 121 -4.22 -3.98 13.18
N ASN A 122 -4.37 -3.68 11.90
CA ASN A 122 -5.47 -2.90 11.35
C ASN A 122 -5.92 -3.55 10.02
N LEU A 123 -6.82 -4.53 10.14
CA LEU A 123 -7.33 -5.32 9.01
C LEU A 123 -7.96 -4.46 7.91
N THR A 124 -8.72 -3.43 8.29
CA THR A 124 -9.36 -2.52 7.34
C THR A 124 -8.31 -1.77 6.52
N ASN A 125 -7.30 -1.17 7.18
CA ASN A 125 -6.26 -0.43 6.47
C ASN A 125 -5.42 -1.35 5.57
N ALA A 126 -5.03 -2.52 6.07
CA ALA A 126 -4.29 -3.51 5.29
C ALA A 126 -5.10 -3.99 4.07
N SER A 127 -6.39 -4.27 4.24
CA SER A 127 -7.31 -4.64 3.16
C SER A 127 -7.38 -3.55 2.08
N ILE A 128 -7.55 -2.29 2.47
CA ILE A 128 -7.54 -1.14 1.54
C ILE A 128 -6.21 -1.05 0.79
N CYS A 129 -5.08 -1.18 1.49
CA CYS A 129 -3.75 -1.11 0.87
C CYS A 129 -3.47 -2.28 -0.09
N LEU A 130 -4.01 -3.46 0.20
CA LEU A 130 -3.95 -4.62 -0.70
C LEU A 130 -4.88 -4.46 -1.89
N PHE A 131 -6.10 -3.94 -1.69
CA PHE A 131 -7.03 -3.66 -2.78
C PHE A 131 -6.46 -2.66 -3.80
N ARG A 132 -5.70 -1.65 -3.33
CA ARG A 132 -4.99 -0.71 -4.22
C ARG A 132 -3.99 -1.39 -5.17
N GLN A 133 -3.50 -2.60 -4.86
CA GLN A 133 -2.62 -3.36 -5.75
C GLN A 133 -3.34 -3.84 -7.01
N ASP A 134 -4.67 -3.94 -6.99
CA ASP A 134 -5.44 -4.37 -8.16
C ASP A 134 -5.37 -3.36 -9.30
N VAL A 135 -5.25 -2.06 -9.00
CA VAL A 135 -5.02 -1.04 -10.03
C VAL A 135 -3.73 -1.35 -10.81
N LEU A 136 -2.64 -1.70 -10.11
CA LEU A 136 -1.37 -2.05 -10.74
C LEU A 136 -1.51 -3.37 -11.53
N PHE A 137 -2.21 -4.35 -10.97
CA PHE A 137 -2.48 -5.63 -11.63
C PHE A 137 -3.21 -5.44 -12.96
N TYR A 138 -4.35 -4.75 -12.96
CA TYR A 138 -5.16 -4.60 -14.17
C TYR A 138 -4.49 -3.71 -15.20
N LEU A 139 -3.82 -2.62 -14.80
CA LEU A 139 -3.02 -1.81 -15.72
C LEU A 139 -1.91 -2.65 -16.39
N ASN A 140 -1.21 -3.49 -15.62
CA ASN A 140 -0.17 -4.36 -16.17
C ASN A 140 -0.75 -5.46 -17.07
N ALA A 141 -1.92 -6.00 -16.73
CA ALA A 141 -2.62 -6.96 -17.58
C ALA A 141 -2.99 -6.34 -18.94
N LYS A 142 -3.50 -5.10 -18.95
CA LYS A 142 -3.80 -4.36 -20.19
C LYS A 142 -2.55 -4.01 -20.98
N LYS A 143 -1.46 -3.63 -20.30
CA LYS A 143 -0.14 -3.44 -20.92
C LYS A 143 0.35 -4.72 -21.61
N LYS A 144 0.28 -5.88 -20.93
CA LYS A 144 0.68 -7.18 -21.48
C LYS A 144 -0.17 -7.61 -22.69
N GLN A 145 -1.38 -7.07 -22.84
CA GLN A 145 -2.25 -7.23 -24.03
C GLN A 145 -1.86 -6.29 -25.19
N GLY A 146 -0.85 -5.44 -25.03
CA GLY A 146 -0.39 -4.51 -26.07
C GLY A 146 -1.16 -3.19 -26.12
N LEU A 147 -2.06 -2.92 -25.16
CA LEU A 147 -2.82 -1.68 -25.13
C LEU A 147 -1.95 -0.49 -24.73
N SER A 148 -2.23 0.68 -25.30
CA SER A 148 -1.59 1.93 -24.90
C SER A 148 -1.99 2.34 -23.48
N GLN A 149 -1.18 3.22 -22.87
CA GLN A 149 -1.43 3.72 -21.51
C GLN A 149 -2.82 4.33 -21.38
N ASN A 150 -3.25 5.14 -22.35
CA ASN A 150 -4.54 5.81 -22.32
C ASN A 150 -5.71 4.82 -22.43
N GLU A 151 -5.60 3.82 -23.30
CA GLU A 151 -6.61 2.77 -23.44
C GLU A 151 -6.73 1.95 -22.15
N ALA A 152 -5.60 1.54 -21.56
CA ALA A 152 -5.60 0.81 -20.31
C ALA A 152 -6.23 1.63 -19.17
N MET A 153 -5.89 2.92 -19.04
CA MET A 153 -6.47 3.80 -18.03
C MET A 153 -7.99 3.91 -18.17
N LEU A 154 -8.49 4.08 -19.41
CA LEU A 154 -9.94 4.15 -19.68
C LEU A 154 -10.64 2.84 -19.31
N MET A 155 -10.08 1.69 -19.72
CA MET A 155 -10.68 0.38 -19.42
C MET A 155 -10.69 0.06 -17.93
N VAL A 156 -9.58 0.32 -17.22
CA VAL A 156 -9.47 0.08 -15.78
C VAL A 156 -10.41 1.01 -15.01
N SER A 157 -10.50 2.29 -15.42
CA SER A 157 -11.44 3.25 -14.84
C SER A 157 -12.90 2.83 -15.02
N LYS A 158 -13.26 2.33 -16.21
CA LYS A 158 -14.60 1.82 -16.50
C LYS A 158 -14.93 0.61 -15.62
N MET A 159 -14.02 -0.37 -15.54
CA MET A 159 -14.18 -1.57 -14.72
C MET A 159 -14.44 -1.25 -13.24
N TYR A 160 -13.76 -0.27 -12.64
CA TYR A 160 -14.03 0.08 -11.24
C TYR A 160 -15.32 0.89 -11.06
N ARG A 161 -15.67 1.77 -12.01
CA ARG A 161 -16.96 2.49 -11.95
C ARG A 161 -18.16 1.55 -12.02
N GLU A 162 -18.04 0.45 -12.76
CA GLU A 162 -19.13 -0.50 -12.97
C GLU A 162 -19.23 -1.56 -11.85
N ASN A 163 -18.15 -1.83 -11.11
CA ASN A 163 -18.08 -2.95 -10.17
C ASN A 163 -17.87 -2.55 -8.70
N THR A 164 -17.49 -1.30 -8.42
CA THR A 164 -17.22 -0.82 -7.07
C THR A 164 -17.66 0.63 -6.93
N GLU A 165 -18.86 0.87 -6.36
CA GLU A 165 -19.36 2.23 -6.10
C GLU A 165 -18.48 3.00 -5.09
N GLU A 166 -17.64 2.31 -4.34
CA GLU A 166 -16.69 2.90 -3.41
C GLU A 166 -15.26 2.44 -3.71
N VAL A 167 -14.29 3.27 -3.29
CA VAL A 167 -12.92 2.90 -2.90
C VAL A 167 -11.76 3.26 -3.85
N LEU A 168 -11.90 3.31 -5.18
CA LEU A 168 -10.74 3.59 -6.06
C LEU A 168 -10.81 4.91 -6.83
N PRO A 169 -10.15 5.98 -6.34
CA PRO A 169 -10.17 7.27 -7.02
C PRO A 169 -9.38 7.20 -8.34
N GLN A 170 -9.91 7.84 -9.39
CA GLN A 170 -9.25 8.02 -10.69
C GLN A 170 -7.79 8.48 -10.55
N ARG A 171 -7.52 9.31 -9.53
CA ARG A 171 -6.17 9.78 -9.16
C ARG A 171 -5.17 8.65 -8.92
N LEU A 172 -5.58 7.51 -8.36
CA LEU A 172 -4.67 6.36 -8.18
C LEU A 172 -4.31 5.73 -9.52
N ILE A 173 -5.26 5.62 -10.44
CA ILE A 173 -5.04 5.12 -11.81
C ILE A 173 -4.08 6.07 -12.54
N ASP A 174 -4.34 7.37 -12.49
CA ASP A 174 -3.52 8.40 -13.14
C ASP A 174 -2.07 8.40 -12.61
N MET A 175 -1.90 8.16 -11.32
CA MET A 175 -0.59 8.05 -10.69
C MET A 175 0.13 6.74 -11.06
N ALA A 176 -0.58 5.61 -11.05
CA ALA A 176 0.01 4.28 -11.25
C ALA A 176 0.34 3.99 -12.72
N ALA A 177 -0.49 4.44 -13.67
CA ALA A 177 -0.35 4.08 -15.08
C ALA A 177 1.02 4.44 -15.69
N PRO A 178 1.58 5.65 -15.50
CA PRO A 178 2.92 5.96 -16.00
C PRO A 178 4.01 5.06 -15.41
N MET A 179 3.88 4.63 -14.14
CA MET A 179 4.87 3.76 -13.49
C MET A 179 4.79 2.34 -14.02
N VAL A 180 3.58 1.79 -14.16
CA VAL A 180 3.34 0.47 -14.76
C VAL A 180 3.84 0.41 -16.20
N TYR A 181 3.62 1.46 -16.99
CA TYR A 181 4.07 1.49 -18.39
C TYR A 181 5.59 1.63 -18.52
N LYS A 182 6.27 2.25 -17.54
CA LYS A 182 7.74 2.33 -17.48
C LYS A 182 8.41 1.03 -17.00
N ALA A 183 7.74 0.20 -16.21
CA ALA A 183 8.29 -1.08 -15.73
C ALA A 183 8.60 -2.03 -16.90
N LYS A 184 9.83 -2.51 -17.06
CA LYS A 184 10.24 -3.34 -18.21
C LYS A 184 10.22 -4.83 -17.90
N THR A 185 10.38 -5.17 -16.63
CA THR A 185 10.51 -6.55 -16.14
C THR A 185 9.44 -6.87 -15.10
N ASP A 186 9.23 -8.16 -14.81
CA ASP A 186 8.38 -8.57 -13.70
C ASP A 186 8.97 -8.16 -12.34
N GLU A 187 10.30 -8.02 -12.24
CA GLU A 187 10.99 -7.49 -11.06
C GLU A 187 10.67 -5.99 -10.83
N ASP A 188 10.64 -5.18 -11.90
CA ASP A 188 10.22 -3.78 -11.82
C ASP A 188 8.77 -3.66 -11.34
N MET A 189 7.90 -4.55 -11.83
CA MET A 189 6.50 -4.61 -11.40
C MET A 189 6.37 -5.05 -9.95
N TYR A 190 7.18 -6.01 -9.50
CA TYR A 190 7.20 -6.43 -8.10
C TYR A 190 7.66 -5.28 -7.19
N ALA A 191 8.76 -4.60 -7.55
CA ALA A 191 9.24 -3.43 -6.81
C ALA A 191 8.19 -2.32 -6.72
N LEU A 192 7.44 -2.08 -7.80
CA LEU A 192 6.35 -1.11 -7.81
C LEU A 192 5.19 -1.50 -6.88
N ARG A 193 4.81 -2.78 -6.84
CA ARG A 193 3.76 -3.28 -5.93
C ARG A 193 4.15 -3.09 -4.48
N ARG A 194 5.38 -3.49 -4.13
CA ARG A 194 5.95 -3.26 -2.80
C ARG A 194 5.91 -1.80 -2.42
N PHE A 195 6.42 -0.92 -3.28
CA PHE A 195 6.35 0.52 -3.06
C PHE A 195 4.93 1.02 -2.75
N HIS A 196 3.93 0.60 -3.54
CA HIS A 196 2.54 1.01 -3.33
C HIS A 196 1.93 0.44 -2.04
N PHE A 197 2.30 -0.79 -1.66
CA PHE A 197 1.81 -1.42 -0.44
C PHE A 197 2.45 -0.80 0.80
N GLU A 198 3.78 -0.73 0.83
CA GLU A 198 4.58 -0.20 1.95
C GLU A 198 4.26 1.28 2.21
N SER A 199 4.14 2.10 1.16
CA SER A 199 3.78 3.53 1.32
C SER A 199 2.33 3.77 1.74
N CYS A 200 1.44 2.80 1.52
CA CYS A 200 0.05 2.86 1.98
C CYS A 200 -0.08 2.38 3.43
N LEU A 201 0.51 1.22 3.74
CA LEU A 201 0.33 0.56 5.04
C LEU A 201 1.24 1.17 6.12
N PHE A 202 2.42 1.66 5.74
CA PHE A 202 3.42 2.22 6.66
C PHE A 202 3.95 3.58 6.16
N PRO A 203 3.10 4.61 6.01
CA PRO A 203 3.50 5.90 5.42
C PRO A 203 4.64 6.57 6.18
N ASP A 204 4.63 6.49 7.52
CA ASP A 204 5.68 7.08 8.35
C ASP A 204 7.02 6.33 8.25
N GLN A 205 6.99 4.99 8.25
CA GLN A 205 8.19 4.16 8.09
C GLN A 205 8.79 4.37 6.69
N TRP A 206 7.93 4.45 5.68
CA TRP A 206 8.34 4.72 4.30
C TRP A 206 8.98 6.11 4.17
N LYS A 207 8.35 7.14 4.75
CA LYS A 207 8.88 8.51 4.76
C LYS A 207 10.22 8.59 5.51
N ALA A 208 10.33 7.93 6.66
CA ALA A 208 11.58 7.87 7.43
C ALA A 208 12.70 7.22 6.62
N TRP A 209 12.42 6.10 5.94
CA TRP A 209 13.37 5.42 5.07
C TRP A 209 13.81 6.31 3.90
N TRP A 210 12.85 6.92 3.20
CA TRP A 210 13.13 7.79 2.06
C TRP A 210 14.05 8.95 2.46
N ASN A 211 13.76 9.59 3.59
CA ASN A 211 14.62 10.65 4.12
C ASN A 211 16.03 10.14 4.44
N ALA A 212 16.16 8.95 5.02
CA ALA A 212 17.45 8.35 5.35
C ALA A 212 18.33 8.05 4.11
N GLN A 213 17.72 7.78 2.96
CA GLN A 213 18.44 7.59 1.69
C GLN A 213 18.95 8.91 1.09
N GLN A 214 18.31 10.04 1.42
CA GLN A 214 18.72 11.33 0.87
C GLN A 214 19.90 11.96 1.61
N THR A 215 20.14 11.55 2.86
CA THR A 215 21.23 12.05 3.72
C THR A 215 22.61 11.72 3.13
N PRO A 216 23.51 12.71 2.96
CA PRO A 216 24.79 12.55 2.26
C PRO A 216 25.72 11.44 2.78
N GLU A 217 25.68 11.12 4.08
CA GLU A 217 26.56 10.11 4.69
C GLU A 217 26.34 8.68 4.18
N ASN A 218 25.18 8.37 3.58
CA ASN A 218 24.87 7.04 3.07
C ASN A 218 25.16 6.85 1.57
N ARG A 219 25.68 7.85 0.85
CA ARG A 219 26.02 7.74 -0.59
C ARG A 219 27.46 7.28 -0.87
N LEU A 220 28.26 7.01 0.16
CA LEU A 220 29.69 6.72 0.05
C LEU A 220 30.11 5.39 0.71
N LYS A 221 29.20 4.41 0.80
CA LYS A 221 29.55 3.02 1.13
C LYS A 221 29.13 2.08 0.03
#